data_AF-B3V5W1-F1
#
_entry.id   AF-B3V5W1-F1
#
_cell.length_a   1.000
_cell.length_b   1.000
_cell.length_c   1.000
_cell.angle_alpha   90.00
_cell.angle_beta   90.00
_cell.angle_gamma   90.00
#
_symmetry.space_group_name_H-M   'P 1'
#
loop_
_entity.id
_entity.type
_entity.pdbx_description
1 polymer ?
#
loop_
_entity_poly.entity_id
_entity_poly.type
_entity_poly.pdbx_seq_one_letter_code
_entity_poly.pdbx_strand_id
1 'polypeptide(L)' 'MKIYHLVLPLIDEDKPKCFICHKLFESMEKLKIHQESTHKEFFAKYAKTDVEN' A
#
# COMPACT_ATOMS: atom_id res chain seq x y z
N MET A 1 30.23 16.37 21.29
CA MET A 1 28.81 15.95 21.30
C MET A 1 28.49 15.36 19.94
N LYS A 2 28.05 14.09 19.90
CA LYS A 2 27.71 13.41 18.63
C LYS A 2 26.39 13.98 18.14
N ILE A 3 26.43 14.69 17.02
CA ILE A 3 25.27 15.29 16.37
C ILE A 3 24.61 14.13 15.61
N TYR A 4 23.55 13.57 16.19
CA TYR A 4 22.76 12.54 15.50
C TYR A 4 21.97 13.25 14.41
N HIS A 5 22.46 13.15 13.18
CA HIS A 5 21.74 13.60 12.00
C HIS A 5 20.51 12.69 11.86
N LEU A 6 19.36 13.15 12.37
CA LEU A 6 18.05 12.51 12.16
C LEU A 6 17.63 12.72 10.70
N VAL A 7 18.37 12.10 9.78
CA VAL A 7 17.89 11.91 8.41
C VAL A 7 16.83 10.84 8.46
N LEU A 8 15.57 11.27 8.52
CA LEU A 8 14.47 10.44 8.09
C LEU A 8 14.84 9.96 6.67
N PRO A 9 14.99 8.64 6.43
CA PRO A 9 15.17 8.16 5.08
C PRO A 9 14.01 8.72 4.27
N LEU A 10 14.33 9.38 3.16
CA LEU A 10 13.39 9.83 2.14
C LEU A 10 12.68 8.59 1.60
N ILE A 11 11.78 8.02 2.39
CA ILE A 11 10.83 7.03 1.96
C ILE A 11 10.01 7.83 0.96
N ASP A 12 10.03 7.43 -0.30
CA ASP A 12 9.11 7.95 -1.31
C ASP A 12 7.68 7.78 -0.79
N GLU A 13 7.18 8.75 -0.02
CA GLU A 13 5.82 8.78 0.54
C GLU A 13 4.77 8.87 -0.58
N ASP A 14 5.20 9.28 -1.78
CA ASP A 14 4.40 9.31 -3.01
C ASP A 14 4.19 7.93 -3.66
N LYS A 15 4.96 6.90 -3.28
CA LYS A 15 4.85 5.59 -3.94
C LYS A 15 3.71 4.76 -3.34
N PRO A 16 2.72 4.34 -4.16
CA PRO A 16 1.62 3.52 -3.69
C PRO A 16 2.14 2.16 -3.20
N LYS A 17 1.91 1.85 -1.93
CA LYS A 17 2.26 0.55 -1.33
C LYS A 17 1.02 -0.30 -1.08
N CYS A 18 1.17 -1.60 -1.26
CA CYS A 18 0.13 -2.54 -0.87
C CYS A 18 0.15 -2.71 0.65
N PHE A 19 -0.93 -2.37 1.33
CA PHE A 19 -1.03 -2.53 2.79
C PHE A 19 -1.11 -3.99 3.26
N ILE A 20 -1.32 -4.93 2.32
CA ILE A 20 -1.51 -6.35 2.65
C ILE A 20 -0.17 -7.08 2.65
N CYS A 21 0.72 -6.76 1.70
CA CYS A 21 2.04 -7.38 1.58
C CYS A 21 3.21 -6.40 1.69
N HIS A 22 2.93 -5.12 1.97
CA HIS A 22 3.89 -4.01 2.05
C HIS A 22 4.78 -3.82 0.81
N LYS A 23 4.37 -4.34 -0.34
CA LYS A 23 5.09 -4.16 -1.60
C LYS A 23 4.86 -2.74 -2.14
N LEU A 24 5.94 -2.05 -2.48
CA LEU A 24 5.91 -0.74 -3.11
C LEU A 24 5.70 -0.89 -4.62
N PHE A 25 4.85 -0.03 -5.18
CA PHE A 25 4.58 0.03 -6.60
C PHE A 25 4.91 1.42 -7.13
N GLU A 26 5.28 1.48 -8.39
CA GLU A 26 5.62 2.74 -9.07
C GLU A 26 4.37 3.55 -9.45
N SER A 27 3.19 2.93 -9.47
CA SER A 27 1.95 3.56 -9.93
C SER A 27 0.74 2.92 -9.27
N MET A 28 -0.31 3.72 -9.08
CA MET A 28 -1.58 3.26 -8.47
C MET A 28 -2.21 2.13 -9.28
N GLU A 29 -2.09 2.14 -10.61
CA GLU A 29 -2.59 1.08 -11.48
C GLU A 29 -1.92 -0.27 -11.21
N LYS A 30 -0.58 -0.29 -11.08
CA LYS A 30 0.16 -1.51 -10.75
C LYS A 30 -0.22 -2.02 -9.34
N LEU A 31 -0.40 -1.09 -8.40
CA LEU A 31 -0.87 -1.43 -7.06
C LEU A 31 -2.27 -2.07 -7.12
N LYS A 32 -3.20 -1.46 -7.87
CA LYS A 32 -4.58 -1.94 -7.99
C LYS A 32 -4.63 -3.32 -8.64
N ILE A 33 -3.93 -3.53 -9.76
CA ILE A 33 -3.83 -4.85 -10.42
C ILE A 33 -3.26 -5.90 -9.46
N HIS A 34 -2.24 -5.55 -8.68
CA HIS A 34 -1.67 -6.45 -7.68
C HIS A 34 -2.67 -6.77 -6.56
N GLN A 35 -3.38 -5.76 -6.06
CA GLN A 35 -4.45 -5.94 -5.07
C GLN A 35 -5.56 -6.85 -5.61
N GLU A 36 -5.99 -6.64 -6.86
CA GLU A 36 -7.06 -7.43 -7.51
C GLU A 36 -6.62 -8.82 -7.94
N SER A 37 -5.33 -9.05 -8.20
CA SER A 37 -4.82 -10.35 -8.66
C SER A 37 -4.26 -11.19 -7.52
N THR A 38 -3.40 -10.63 -6.68
CA THR A 38 -2.73 -11.33 -5.56
C THR A 38 -3.58 -11.33 -4.31
N HIS A 39 -4.30 -10.23 -4.05
CA HIS A 39 -5.18 -10.10 -2.89
C HIS A 39 -6.65 -10.15 -3.26
N LYS A 40 -6.97 -10.75 -4.42
CA LYS A 40 -8.33 -10.91 -4.93
C LYS A 40 -9.29 -11.45 -3.88
N GLU A 41 -8.86 -12.47 -3.16
CA GLU A 41 -9.66 -13.14 -2.12
C GLU A 41 -9.94 -12.24 -0.92
N PHE A 42 -9.05 -11.29 -0.64
CA PHE A 42 -9.25 -10.28 0.39
C PHE A 42 -10.31 -9.29 -0.09
N PHE A 43 -10.13 -8.67 -1.26
CA PHE A 43 -11.08 -7.69 -1.80
C PHE A 43 -12.45 -8.31 -2.14
N ALA A 44 -12.52 -9.55 -2.60
CA ALA A 44 -13.77 -10.25 -2.87
C ALA A 44 -14.60 -10.49 -1.59
N LYS A 45 -13.95 -10.58 -0.42
CA LYS A 45 -14.65 -10.69 0.87
C LYS A 45 -15.24 -9.35 1.34
N TYR A 46 -14.57 -8.22 1.05
CA TYR A 46 -15.02 -6.89 1.48
C TYR A 46 -15.92 -6.18 0.46
N ALA A 47 -15.90 -6.56 -0.83
CA ALA A 47 -16.81 -6.02 -1.85
C ALA A 47 -18.30 -6.32 -1.57
N LYS A 48 -18.61 -7.12 -0.55
CA LYS A 48 -19.97 -7.45 -0.12
C LYS A 48 -20.45 -6.63 1.08
N THR A 49 -19.63 -5.73 1.63
CA THR A 49 -19.90 -4.97 2.87
C THR A 49 -19.70 -3.46 2.70
N ASP A 50 -20.01 -2.90 1.53
CA ASP A 50 -20.15 -1.45 1.32
C ASP A 50 -21.61 -1.07 0.95
N VAL A 51 -22.57 -1.82 1.51
CA VAL A 51 -23.93 -1.34 1.73
C VAL A 51 -24.12 -1.39 3.24
N GLU A 52 -24.63 -0.28 3.80
CA GLU A 52 -24.84 0.00 5.24
C GLU A 52 -23.70 0.74 5.95
N ASN A 53 -23.59 2.05 5.72
CA ASN A 53 -24.26 3.07 6.56
C ASN A 53 -23.98 4.50 6.07
#